data_AF-A0A7L0R9L5-F1
#
_entry.id   AF-A0A7L0R9L5-F1
#
_cell.length_a   1.000
_cell.length_b   1.000
_cell.length_c   1.000
_cell.angle_alpha   90.00
_cell.angle_beta   90.00
_cell.angle_gamma   90.00
#
_symmetry.space_group_name_H-M   'P 1'
#
loop_
_entity.id
_entity.type
_entity.pdbx_description
1 polymer ?
#
loop_
_entity_poly.entity_id
_entity_poly.type
_entity_poly.pdbx_seq_one_letter_code
_entity_poly.pdbx_strand_id
1 'polypeptide(L)' 'PPGTPEPPPQAGALTVAGEAGGAVLGALQPWSRYRLQVLVFNGRGAGPPSAEIPFHTPEG' A
#
# COMPACT_ATOMS: atom_id res chain seq x y z
N PRO A 1 23.37 -20.96 -7.54
CA PRO A 1 23.44 -20.36 -6.19
C PRO A 1 22.07 -20.48 -5.50
N PRO A 2 22.00 -20.58 -4.16
CA PRO A 2 20.74 -20.60 -3.45
C PRO A 2 19.98 -19.31 -3.77
N GLY A 3 18.68 -19.45 -4.03
CA GLY A 3 17.80 -18.35 -4.43
C GLY A 3 17.97 -17.17 -3.50
N THR A 4 18.40 -16.05 -4.06
CA THR A 4 18.14 -14.75 -3.46
C THR A 4 16.63 -14.71 -3.23
N PRO A 5 16.11 -14.53 -2.00
CA PRO A 5 14.69 -14.28 -1.85
C PRO A 5 14.40 -13.04 -2.68
N GLU A 6 13.49 -13.17 -3.65
CA GLU A 6 12.92 -12.03 -4.34
C GLU A 6 12.46 -11.06 -3.25
N PRO A 7 12.90 -9.78 -3.28
CA PRO A 7 12.40 -8.83 -2.31
C PRO A 7 10.88 -8.86 -2.40
N PRO A 8 10.15 -8.92 -1.26
CA PRO A 8 8.69 -8.95 -1.30
C PRO A 8 8.23 -7.79 -2.19
N PRO A 9 7.21 -7.99 -3.06
CA PRO A 9 6.66 -6.92 -3.86
C PRO A 9 6.39 -5.74 -2.96
N GLN A 10 7.13 -4.65 -3.22
CA GLN A 10 7.03 -3.47 -2.39
C GLN A 10 5.57 -3.06 -2.41
N ALA A 11 4.91 -3.11 -1.24
CA ALA A 11 3.55 -2.65 -1.09
C ALA A 11 3.48 -1.25 -1.69
N GLY A 12 2.81 -1.13 -2.84
CA GLY A 12 2.90 0.05 -3.68
C GLY A 12 2.23 1.23 -3.01
N ALA A 13 2.92 2.37 -2.96
CA ALA A 13 2.26 3.63 -2.67
C ALA A 13 1.39 4.01 -3.88
N LEU A 14 0.09 4.27 -3.63
CA LEU A 14 -0.84 4.76 -4.63
C LEU A 14 -1.18 6.21 -4.33
N THR A 15 -0.87 7.10 -5.28
CA THR A 15 -1.26 8.50 -5.22
C THR A 15 -2.55 8.71 -6.01
N VAL A 16 -3.50 9.42 -5.42
CA VAL A 16 -4.78 9.77 -6.04
C VAL A 16 -4.97 11.29 -6.06
N ALA A 17 -5.87 11.77 -6.91
CA ALA A 17 -6.29 13.16 -6.86
C ALA A 17 -6.96 13.48 -5.52
N GLY A 18 -6.81 14.70 -5.01
CA GLY A 18 -7.34 15.11 -3.70
C GLY A 18 -8.87 14.98 -3.59
N GLU A 19 -9.59 15.08 -4.71
CA GLU A 19 -11.05 14.95 -4.77
C GLU A 19 -11.53 13.50 -4.97
N ALA A 20 -10.61 12.52 -5.06
CA ALA A 20 -10.99 11.13 -5.27
C ALA A 20 -11.60 10.53 -4.00
N GLY A 21 -12.77 9.89 -4.13
CA GLY A 21 -13.43 9.17 -3.03
C GLY A 21 -12.84 7.77 -2.73
N GLY A 22 -11.94 7.27 -3.57
CA GLY A 22 -11.30 5.96 -3.38
C GLY A 22 -10.43 5.54 -4.57
N ALA A 23 -9.67 4.46 -4.39
CA ALA A 23 -8.88 3.83 -5.45
C ALA A 23 -8.60 2.35 -5.16
N VAL A 24 -8.11 1.63 -6.17
CA VAL A 24 -7.79 0.20 -6.09
C VAL A 24 -6.28 0.03 -5.99
N LEU A 25 -5.81 -0.58 -4.91
CA LEU A 25 -4.42 -0.99 -4.73
C LEU A 25 -4.24 -2.42 -5.26
N GLY A 26 -3.59 -2.55 -6.41
CA GLY A 26 -3.28 -3.84 -7.05
C GLY A 26 -1.88 -4.38 -6.71
N ALA A 27 -1.48 -5.43 -7.44
CA ALA A 27 -0.15 -6.06 -7.35
C ALA A 27 0.25 -6.53 -5.93
N LEU A 28 -0.73 -6.85 -5.10
CA LEU A 28 -0.51 -7.44 -3.79
C LEU A 28 -0.26 -8.94 -3.92
N GLN A 29 0.57 -9.49 -3.03
CA GLN A 29 0.80 -10.93 -2.98
C GLN A 29 -0.42 -11.66 -2.43
N PRO A 30 -0.85 -12.78 -3.02
CA PRO A 30 -1.85 -13.65 -2.42
C PRO A 30 -1.43 -14.16 -1.04
N TRP A 31 -2.40 -14.57 -0.23
CA TRP A 31 -2.19 -15.16 1.10
C TRP A 31 -1.24 -14.36 2.02
N SER A 32 -1.35 -13.04 2.00
CA SER A 32 -0.40 -12.15 2.67
C SER A 32 -1.10 -11.15 3.58
N ARG A 33 -0.39 -10.74 4.65
CA ARG A 33 -0.86 -9.73 5.62
C ARG A 33 -0.27 -8.37 5.30
N TYR A 34 -1.11 -7.36 5.28
CA TYR A 34 -0.73 -5.97 5.01
C TYR A 34 -1.27 -5.02 6.07
N ARG A 35 -0.65 -3.85 6.15
CA ARG A 35 -1.13 -2.69 6.90
C ARG A 35 -1.19 -1.50 5.95
N LEU A 36 -2.34 -0.86 5.86
CA LEU A 36 -2.55 0.33 5.04
C LEU A 36 -2.57 1.58 5.93
N GLN A 37 -1.97 2.66 5.44
CA GLN A 37 -2.13 4.00 5.98
C GLN A 37 -2.42 4.95 4.82
N VAL A 38 -3.22 5.99 5.07
CA VAL A 38 -3.50 7.06 4.11
C VAL A 38 -2.90 8.35 4.65
N LEU A 39 -2.18 9.08 3.81
CA LEU A 39 -1.69 10.41 4.11
C LEU A 39 -2.10 11.37 3.00
N VAL A 40 -2.20 12.65 3.34
CA VAL A 40 -2.39 13.72 2.36
C VAL A 40 -1.08 14.47 2.19
N PHE A 41 -0.80 14.97 0.99
CA PHE A 41 0.37 15.80 0.75
C PHE A 41 0.06 16.93 -0.22
N ASN A 42 0.87 17.98 -0.19
CA ASN A 42 0.83 19.09 -1.14
C ASN A 42 2.25 19.61 -1.40
N GLY A 43 2.39 20.73 -2.12
CA GLY A 43 3.70 21.32 -2.43
C GLY A 43 4.53 21.78 -1.22
N ARG A 44 3.96 21.80 0.00
CA ARG A 44 4.69 22.06 1.25
C ARG A 44 5.18 20.79 1.93
N GLY A 45 4.55 19.64 1.68
CA GLY A 45 4.92 18.36 2.28
C GLY A 45 3.73 17.46 2.57
N ALA A 46 4.00 16.40 3.33
CA ALA A 46 3.02 15.42 3.77
C ALA A 46 2.42 15.80 5.14
N GLY A 47 1.12 15.58 5.29
CA GLY A 47 0.44 15.57 6.57
C GLY A 47 0.67 14.25 7.34
N PRO A 48 0.17 14.17 8.58
CA PRO A 48 0.28 12.94 9.36
C PRO A 48 -0.48 11.79 8.69
N PRO A 49 0.00 10.54 8.82
CA PRO A 49 -0.74 9.37 8.34
C PRO A 49 -1.99 9.14 9.18
N SER A 50 -2.98 8.48 8.58
CA SER A 50 -4.12 7.88 9.27
C SER A 50 -3.68 6.79 10.24
N ALA A 51 -4.62 6.29 11.05
CA ALA A 51 -4.42 5.03 11.75
C ALA A 51 -4.16 3.87 10.77
N GLU A 52 -3.44 2.84 11.24
CA GLU A 52 -3.18 1.63 10.46
C GLU A 52 -4.45 0.80 10.28
N ILE A 53 -4.66 0.34 9.05
CA ILE A 53 -5.76 -0.55 8.67
C ILE A 53 -5.14 -1.91 8.30
N PRO A 54 -5.24 -2.94 9.17
CA PRO A 54 -4.74 -4.26 8.85
C PRO A 54 -5.69 -5.00 7.91
N PHE A 55 -5.15 -5.70 6.90
CA PHE A 55 -5.95 -6.53 6.00
C PHE A 55 -5.16 -7.73 5.46
N HIS A 56 -5.88 -8.67 4.83
CA HIS A 56 -5.32 -9.88 4.25
C HIS A 56 -5.77 -10.02 2.80
N THR A 57 -4.88 -10.51 1.95
CA THR A 57 -5.22 -10.91 0.58
C THR A 57 -5.66 -12.38 0.54
N PRO A 58 -6.65 -12.74 -0.30
CA PRO A 58 -7.05 -14.13 -0.50
C PRO A 58 -5.94 -14.93 -1.20
N GLU A 59 -6.07 -16.25 -1.21
CA GLU A 59 -5.15 -17.18 -1.88
C GLU A 59 -5.30 -17.18 -3.41
N GLY A 60 -6.51 -16.95 -3.91
CA GLY A 60 -6.88 -17.00 -5.33
C GLY A 60 -8.22 -17.68 -5.55
#